data_AF-A0A496QVC5-F1
#
_entry.id   AF-A0A496QVC5-F1
#
_cell.length_a   1.000
_cell.length_b   1.000
_cell.length_c   1.000
_cell.angle_alpha   90.00
_cell.angle_beta   90.00
_cell.angle_gamma   90.00
#
_symmetry.space_group_name_H-M   'P 1'
#
loop_
_entity.id
_entity.type
_entity.pdbx_description
1 polymer ?
#
loop_
_entity_poly.entity_id
_entity_poly.type
_entity_poly.pdbx_seq_one_letter_code
_entity_poly.pdbx_strand_id
1 'polypeptide(L)'
;MSININEERDTGERGGTGNSTPISRWTILSDSDDEVLKVSASIGDKGFLRELKASGHAGTETAGENIVCAAATVLIRTAVRLLDSDSSVKVFCTAEKRGKIIFVLETVPDDKKEWVKGVTDCLVLGLKELADEFPDRIKFKIIK
;
A
#
# COMPACT_ATOMS: atom_id res chain seq x y z
N MET A 1 -19.81 3.77 -11.40
CA MET A 1 -19.99 3.90 -9.94
C MET A 1 -18.90 4.81 -9.42
N SER A 2 -19.30 5.91 -8.82
CA SER A 2 -18.47 7.09 -8.56
C SER A 2 -17.59 6.89 -7.32
N ILE A 3 -16.31 7.19 -7.48
CA ILE A 3 -15.32 7.20 -6.40
C ILE A 3 -15.48 8.55 -5.69
N ASN A 4 -15.90 8.56 -4.42
CA ASN A 4 -15.90 9.78 -3.61
C ASN A 4 -14.47 10.10 -3.20
N ILE A 5 -13.81 10.93 -3.99
CA ILE A 5 -12.58 11.64 -3.60
C ILE A 5 -13.01 12.92 -2.89
N ASN A 6 -12.95 12.95 -1.55
CA ASN A 6 -13.06 14.21 -0.82
C ASN A 6 -11.79 15.03 -1.09
N GLU A 7 -11.89 16.01 -1.98
CA GLU A 7 -10.97 17.15 -2.02
C GLU A 7 -11.26 18.03 -0.80
N GLU A 8 -10.48 17.86 0.27
CA GLU A 8 -10.48 18.84 1.36
C GLU A 8 -9.55 20.00 0.99
N ARG A 9 -10.19 21.17 0.85
CA ARG A 9 -9.56 22.48 0.71
C ARG A 9 -8.86 22.83 2.01
N ASP A 10 -7.60 23.24 1.87
CA ASP A 10 -6.79 23.81 2.94
C ASP A 10 -7.32 25.19 3.32
N THR A 11 -7.99 25.27 4.47
CA THR A 11 -8.21 26.52 5.20
C THR A 11 -7.89 26.25 6.66
N GLY A 12 -6.74 26.76 7.11
CA GLY A 12 -6.29 26.58 8.49
C GLY A 12 -7.17 27.26 9.53
N GLU A 13 -7.21 26.68 10.73
CA GLU A 13 -7.32 27.38 12.01
C GLU A 13 -7.05 26.41 13.19
N ARG A 14 -6.40 26.93 14.25
CA ARG A 14 -6.04 26.19 15.47
C ARG A 14 -7.22 26.18 16.46
N GLY A 15 -7.43 25.06 17.17
CA GLY A 15 -7.98 25.09 18.53
C GLY A 15 -8.75 23.84 19.01
N GLY A 16 -8.37 23.29 20.17
CA GLY A 16 -9.33 22.80 21.18
C GLY A 16 -9.67 21.30 21.26
N THR A 17 -8.87 20.56 22.04
CA THR A 17 -9.23 19.48 23.00
C THR A 17 -10.36 18.49 22.69
N GLY A 18 -10.00 17.21 22.53
CA GLY A 18 -10.91 16.07 22.64
C GLY A 18 -10.13 14.76 22.75
N ASN A 19 -10.26 14.09 23.89
CA ASN A 19 -9.40 13.02 24.38
C ASN A 19 -9.65 11.66 23.67
N SER A 20 -8.62 11.11 23.02
CA SER A 20 -8.45 9.64 22.88
C SER A 20 -6.98 9.31 22.53
N THR A 21 -6.27 8.69 23.47
CA THR A 21 -4.90 8.18 23.32
C THR A 21 -4.92 6.73 23.84
N PRO A 22 -4.16 5.76 23.28
CA PRO A 22 -2.98 5.93 22.45
C PRO A 22 -2.99 5.11 21.14
N ILE A 23 -2.59 5.74 20.03
CA ILE A 23 -1.79 5.03 19.02
C ILE A 23 -0.35 5.55 19.05
N SER A 24 0.16 5.78 20.26
CA SER A 24 1.55 6.16 20.51
C SER A 24 2.44 4.92 20.45
N ARG A 25 2.62 4.33 19.26
CA ARG A 25 3.77 3.45 18.96
C ARG A 25 4.11 3.30 17.48
N TRP A 26 3.51 4.09 16.60
CA TRP A 26 4.03 4.24 15.24
C TRP A 26 4.21 5.71 15.00
N THR A 27 5.25 6.25 15.65
CA THR A 27 5.87 7.51 15.24
C THR A 27 5.94 7.46 13.73
N ILE A 28 5.22 8.38 13.11
CA ILE A 28 5.40 8.90 11.77
C ILE A 28 6.79 8.49 11.29
N LEU A 29 6.88 7.38 10.53
CA LEU A 29 8.08 7.10 9.76
C LEU A 29 8.15 8.28 8.82
N SER A 30 9.22 9.02 9.03
CA SER A 30 9.37 10.44 8.78
C SER A 30 8.93 10.86 7.38
N ASP A 31 8.31 12.03 7.32
CA ASP A 31 8.31 12.88 6.14
C ASP A 31 9.78 13.13 5.75
N SER A 32 10.32 12.30 4.87
CA SER A 32 11.70 12.41 4.40
C SER A 32 11.71 12.23 2.90
N ASP A 33 12.49 13.08 2.25
CA ASP A 33 12.84 13.12 0.82
C ASP A 33 13.51 11.82 0.34
N ASP A 34 12.84 10.67 0.53
CA ASP A 34 13.34 9.40 0.06
C ASP A 34 13.06 9.28 -1.44
N GLU A 35 14.13 9.38 -2.23
CA GLU A 35 14.20 9.06 -3.67
C GLU A 35 13.82 7.58 -3.97
N VAL A 36 13.65 6.77 -2.92
CA VAL A 36 13.51 5.31 -2.98
C VAL A 36 12.12 4.88 -2.50
N LEU A 37 11.40 4.13 -3.34
CA LEU A 37 10.12 3.52 -3.00
C LEU A 37 10.31 2.42 -1.95
N LYS A 38 9.62 2.54 -0.81
CA LYS A 38 9.66 1.53 0.26
C LYS A 38 8.33 0.77 0.26
N VAL A 39 8.41 -0.55 0.08
CA VAL A 39 7.24 -1.43 0.11
C VAL A 39 7.45 -2.51 1.16
N SER A 40 6.44 -2.72 2.00
CA SER A 40 6.42 -3.83 2.96
C SER A 40 5.12 -4.60 2.90
N ALA A 41 5.21 -5.92 2.90
CA ALA A 41 4.07 -6.83 2.94
C ALA A 41 4.10 -7.66 4.22
N SER A 42 2.97 -7.77 4.91
CA SER A 42 2.76 -8.73 6.01
C SER A 42 2.00 -9.93 5.47
N ILE A 43 2.57 -11.12 5.64
CA ILE A 43 1.96 -12.39 5.20
C ILE A 43 1.55 -13.18 6.44
N GLY A 44 0.26 -13.51 6.55
CA GLY A 44 -0.24 -14.30 7.68
C GLY A 44 0.10 -15.79 7.56
N ASP A 45 -0.12 -16.55 8.63
CA ASP A 45 0.23 -17.99 8.72
C ASP A 45 -0.37 -18.88 7.62
N LYS A 46 -1.48 -18.44 7.03
CA LYS A 46 -2.16 -19.14 5.92
C LYS A 46 -1.59 -18.80 4.54
N GLY A 47 -0.54 -17.98 4.47
CA GLY A 47 0.12 -17.57 3.22
C GLY A 47 -0.57 -16.44 2.47
N PHE A 48 -1.58 -15.78 3.05
CA PHE A 48 -2.26 -14.64 2.42
C PHE A 48 -1.65 -13.32 2.88
N LEU A 49 -1.63 -12.34 1.98
CA LEU A 49 -1.33 -10.96 2.32
C LEU A 49 -2.33 -10.45 3.36
N ARG A 50 -1.86 -9.95 4.49
CA ARG A 50 -2.68 -9.29 5.52
C ARG A 50 -2.67 -7.79 5.33
N GLU A 51 -1.49 -7.25 5.09
CA GLU A 51 -1.29 -5.82 4.94
C GLU A 51 -0.18 -5.57 3.93
N LEU A 52 -0.36 -4.56 3.08
CA LEU A 52 0.70 -4.00 2.27
C LEU A 52 0.77 -2.49 2.49
N LYS A 53 1.98 -2.01 2.72
CA LYS A 53 2.29 -0.59 2.85
C LYS A 53 3.30 -0.23 1.78
N ALA A 54 2.97 0.79 0.99
CA ALA A 54 3.91 1.44 0.10
C ALA A 54 4.03 2.90 0.53
N SER A 55 5.26 3.37 0.69
CA SER A 55 5.57 4.75 1.02
C SER A 55 6.74 5.25 0.18
N GLY A 56 6.65 6.50 -0.25
CA GLY A 56 7.59 7.11 -1.18
C GLY A 56 6.84 7.67 -2.40
N HIS A 57 7.44 8.69 -3.03
CA HIS A 57 6.92 9.45 -4.18
C HIS A 57 5.77 10.44 -3.92
N ALA A 58 6.14 11.60 -3.38
CA ALA A 58 5.37 12.84 -3.58
C ALA A 58 6.15 13.97 -4.31
N GLY A 59 7.39 13.73 -4.79
CA GLY A 59 8.27 14.79 -5.31
C GLY A 59 8.85 14.57 -6.72
N THR A 60 8.52 15.49 -7.62
CA THR A 60 9.38 16.20 -8.61
C THR A 60 10.29 15.49 -9.62
N GLU A 61 10.28 14.17 -9.76
CA GLU A 61 11.15 13.51 -10.76
C GLU A 61 10.68 13.73 -12.22
N THR A 62 11.64 13.90 -13.13
CA THR A 62 11.44 14.15 -14.56
C THR A 62 10.68 13.00 -15.24
N ALA A 63 9.87 13.31 -16.26
CA ALA A 63 9.14 12.29 -17.02
C ALA A 63 10.11 11.26 -17.64
N GLY A 64 10.06 10.02 -17.14
CA GLY A 64 10.96 8.93 -17.56
C GLY A 64 11.67 8.22 -16.40
N GLU A 65 11.80 8.86 -15.23
CA GLU A 65 12.48 8.27 -14.06
C GLU A 65 11.52 7.54 -13.09
N ASN A 66 10.23 7.56 -13.40
CA ASN A 66 9.13 6.99 -12.60
C ASN A 66 8.69 5.58 -13.08
N ILE A 67 9.52 4.83 -13.80
CA ILE A 67 9.11 3.52 -14.35
C ILE A 67 8.91 2.48 -13.24
N VAL A 68 9.77 2.48 -12.22
CA VAL A 68 9.70 1.53 -11.09
C VAL A 68 8.46 1.80 -10.24
N CYS A 69 8.15 3.06 -9.96
CA CYS A 69 7.00 3.44 -9.16
C CYS A 69 5.70 3.27 -9.94
N ALA A 70 5.70 3.54 -11.25
CA ALA A 70 4.58 3.17 -12.12
C ALA A 70 4.34 1.66 -12.12
N ALA A 71 5.39 0.84 -12.28
CA ALA A 71 5.30 -0.62 -12.25
C ALA A 71 4.77 -1.13 -10.90
N ALA A 72 5.34 -0.69 -9.78
CA ALA A 72 4.88 -1.07 -8.44
C ALA A 72 3.43 -0.62 -8.20
N THR A 73 3.06 0.58 -8.63
CA THR A 73 1.68 1.10 -8.54
C THR A 73 0.71 0.23 -9.34
N VAL A 74 1.08 -0.16 -10.56
CA VAL A 74 0.26 -1.03 -11.41
C VAL A 74 0.11 -2.42 -10.77
N LEU A 75 1.19 -3.02 -10.27
CA LEU A 75 1.14 -4.32 -9.58
C LEU A 75 0.20 -4.28 -8.37
N ILE A 76 0.41 -3.32 -7.47
CA ILE A 76 -0.39 -3.17 -6.25
C ILE A 76 -1.85 -2.93 -6.61
N ARG A 77 -2.15 -1.92 -7.45
CA ARG A 77 -3.54 -1.59 -7.82
C ARG A 77 -4.25 -2.72 -8.56
N THR A 78 -3.52 -3.50 -9.36
CA THR A 78 -4.10 -4.65 -10.08
C THR A 78 -4.45 -5.76 -9.10
N ALA A 79 -3.55 -6.09 -8.17
CA ALA A 79 -3.85 -7.08 -7.13
C ALA A 79 -5.03 -6.65 -6.24
N VAL A 80 -5.07 -5.38 -5.82
CA VAL A 80 -6.19 -4.85 -5.02
C VAL A 80 -7.51 -4.95 -5.79
N ARG A 81 -7.54 -4.50 -7.05
CA ARG A 81 -8.76 -4.58 -7.89
C ARG A 81 -9.19 -6.02 -8.17
N LEU A 82 -8.24 -6.93 -8.32
CA LEU A 82 -8.54 -8.33 -8.52
C LEU A 82 -9.20 -8.92 -7.27
N LEU A 83 -8.67 -8.63 -6.08
CA LEU A 83 -9.27 -9.06 -4.81
C LEU A 83 -10.64 -8.42 -4.58
N ASP A 84 -10.79 -7.12 -4.88
CA ASP A 84 -12.04 -6.37 -4.76
C ASP A 84 -13.11 -6.78 -5.80
N SER A 85 -12.71 -7.44 -6.88
CA SER A 85 -13.66 -7.92 -7.91
C SER A 85 -14.55 -9.07 -7.43
N ASP A 86 -14.16 -9.75 -6.34
CA ASP A 86 -14.97 -10.77 -5.69
C ASP A 86 -15.60 -10.21 -4.43
N SER A 87 -16.92 -9.99 -4.45
CA SER A 87 -17.66 -9.39 -3.32
C SER A 87 -17.60 -10.19 -2.01
N SER A 88 -17.17 -11.45 -2.06
CA SER A 88 -16.97 -12.29 -0.87
C SER A 88 -15.63 -12.03 -0.17
N VAL A 89 -14.69 -11.38 -0.85
CA VAL A 89 -13.41 -10.93 -0.29
C VAL A 89 -13.51 -9.47 0.12
N LYS A 90 -13.13 -9.16 1.35
CA LYS A 90 -13.15 -7.78 1.86
C LYS A 90 -11.75 -7.22 1.93
N VAL A 91 -11.55 -6.12 1.22
CA VAL A 91 -10.31 -5.35 1.20
C VAL A 91 -10.56 -3.93 1.64
N PHE A 92 -9.64 -3.40 2.44
CA PHE A 92 -9.59 -1.99 2.79
C PHE A 92 -8.37 -1.37 2.12
N CYS A 93 -8.55 -0.26 1.41
CA CYS A 93 -7.47 0.47 0.77
C CYS A 93 -7.60 1.96 1.10
N THR A 94 -6.52 2.57 1.59
CA THR A 94 -6.46 4.01 1.84
C THR A 94 -5.17 4.61 1.29
N ALA A 95 -5.27 5.86 0.87
CA ALA A 95 -4.15 6.69 0.43
C ALA A 95 -4.20 8.03 1.18
N GLU A 96 -3.96 7.98 2.49
CA GLU A 96 -4.11 9.11 3.41
C GLU A 96 -3.24 10.33 3.06
N LYS A 97 -2.13 10.11 2.33
CA LYS A 97 -1.24 11.14 1.82
C LYS A 97 -0.73 10.74 0.43
N ARG A 98 -0.39 11.73 -0.40
CA ARG A 98 0.30 11.49 -1.67
C ARG A 98 1.59 10.68 -1.41
N GLY A 99 1.80 9.61 -2.16
CA GLY A 99 2.97 8.73 -1.97
C GLY A 99 2.84 7.74 -0.80
N LYS A 100 1.65 7.54 -0.23
CA LYS A 100 1.39 6.49 0.78
C LYS A 100 0.16 5.68 0.38
N ILE A 101 0.31 4.37 0.27
CA ILE A 101 -0.78 3.41 0.04
C ILE A 101 -0.75 2.40 1.17
N ILE A 102 -1.90 2.17 1.78
CA ILE A 102 -2.12 1.07 2.73
C ILE A 102 -3.24 0.20 2.19
N PHE A 103 -2.96 -1.09 2.10
CA PHE A 103 -3.90 -2.13 1.74
C PHE A 103 -4.00 -3.12 2.88
N VAL A 104 -5.22 -3.52 3.25
CA VAL A 104 -5.50 -4.52 4.28
C VAL A 104 -6.50 -5.53 3.74
N LEU A 105 -6.19 -6.82 3.89
CA LEU A 105 -7.10 -7.91 3.56
C LEU A 105 -7.85 -8.35 4.82
N GLU A 106 -9.12 -7.99 4.91
CA GLU A 106 -9.93 -8.17 6.11
C GLU A 106 -10.52 -9.59 6.19
N THR A 107 -11.17 -10.03 5.11
CA THR A 107 -11.91 -11.30 5.08
C THR A 107 -11.60 -12.08 3.81
N VAL A 108 -11.28 -13.36 3.98
CA VAL A 108 -11.07 -14.34 2.92
C VAL A 108 -11.96 -15.54 3.21
N PRO A 109 -12.96 -15.84 2.37
CA PRO A 109 -13.81 -17.01 2.55
C PRO A 109 -13.03 -18.29 2.21
N ASP A 110 -13.47 -19.41 2.81
CA ASP A 110 -12.70 -20.66 2.82
C ASP A 110 -12.49 -21.25 1.42
N ASP A 111 -13.46 -21.09 0.52
CA ASP A 111 -13.45 -21.53 -0.88
C ASP A 111 -12.56 -20.65 -1.79
N LYS A 112 -12.13 -19.48 -1.33
CA LYS A 112 -11.29 -18.54 -2.09
C LYS A 112 -9.84 -18.49 -1.64
N LYS A 113 -9.47 -19.26 -0.61
CA LYS A 113 -8.11 -19.28 -0.04
C LYS A 113 -7.03 -19.48 -1.09
N GLU A 114 -7.14 -20.50 -1.93
CA GLU A 114 -6.12 -20.80 -2.94
C GLU A 114 -5.99 -19.69 -3.99
N TRP A 115 -7.11 -19.11 -4.39
CA TRP A 115 -7.13 -17.98 -5.32
C TRP A 115 -6.46 -16.74 -4.71
N VAL A 116 -6.84 -16.35 -3.49
CA VAL A 116 -6.22 -15.23 -2.75
C VAL A 116 -4.73 -15.46 -2.53
N LYS A 117 -4.32 -16.71 -2.26
CA LYS A 117 -2.91 -17.08 -2.17
C LYS A 117 -2.19 -16.88 -3.50
N GLY A 118 -2.79 -17.30 -4.62
CA GLY A 118 -2.22 -17.06 -5.94
C GLY A 118 -2.04 -15.57 -6.26
N VAL A 119 -3.02 -14.72 -5.91
CA VAL A 119 -2.89 -13.26 -6.05
C VAL A 119 -1.78 -12.71 -5.16
N THR A 120 -1.67 -13.20 -3.92
CA THR A 120 -0.60 -12.84 -2.98
C THR A 120 0.77 -13.23 -3.53
N ASP A 121 0.94 -14.48 -3.95
CA ASP A 121 2.20 -15.03 -4.47
C ASP A 121 2.65 -14.24 -5.71
N CYS A 122 1.74 -13.91 -6.61
CA CYS A 122 2.01 -13.08 -7.80
C CYS A 122 2.47 -11.67 -7.44
N LEU A 123 1.75 -10.99 -6.53
CA LEU A 123 2.09 -9.63 -6.11
C LEU A 123 3.46 -9.58 -5.39
N VAL A 124 3.70 -10.51 -4.46
CA VAL A 124 4.96 -10.61 -3.71
C VAL A 124 6.12 -10.91 -4.64
N LEU A 125 5.95 -11.83 -5.58
CA LEU A 125 6.98 -12.15 -6.58
C LEU A 125 7.31 -10.93 -7.44
N GLY A 126 6.30 -10.26 -8.01
CA GLY A 126 6.54 -9.08 -8.85
C GLY A 126 7.22 -7.93 -8.12
N LEU A 127 6.86 -7.70 -6.85
CA LEU A 127 7.53 -6.69 -6.02
C LEU A 127 8.97 -7.07 -5.66
N LYS A 128 9.23 -8.37 -5.48
CA LYS A 128 10.58 -8.87 -5.26
C LYS A 128 11.43 -8.73 -6.52
N GLU A 129 10.92 -9.10 -7.68
CA GLU A 129 11.62 -8.95 -8.97
C GLU A 129 11.97 -7.48 -9.22
N LEU A 130 11.04 -6.55 -8.98
CA LEU A 130 11.34 -5.11 -9.07
C LEU A 130 12.46 -4.67 -8.11
N ALA A 131 12.51 -5.21 -6.89
CA ALA A 131 13.56 -4.88 -5.92
C ALA A 131 14.92 -5.52 -6.24
N ASP A 132 14.91 -6.70 -6.86
CA ASP A 132 16.12 -7.37 -7.31
C ASP A 132 16.71 -6.68 -8.57
N GLU A 133 15.84 -6.21 -9.48
CA GLU A 133 16.24 -5.49 -10.71
C GLU A 133 16.63 -4.03 -10.46
N PHE A 134 15.92 -3.33 -9.56
CA PHE A 134 16.14 -1.92 -9.26
C PHE A 134 16.40 -1.66 -7.75
N PRO A 135 17.48 -2.25 -7.18
CA PRO A 135 17.71 -2.20 -5.74
C PRO A 135 17.90 -0.78 -5.20
N ASP A 136 18.36 0.16 -6.02
CA ASP A 136 18.56 1.56 -5.63
C ASP A 136 17.29 2.40 -5.70
N ARG A 137 16.21 1.88 -6.33
CA ARG A 137 14.95 2.60 -6.54
C ARG A 137 13.79 2.06 -5.73
N ILE A 138 13.80 0.77 -5.39
CA ILE A 138 12.77 0.15 -4.55
C ILE A 138 13.38 -0.78 -3.51
N LYS A 139 12.89 -0.66 -2.27
CA LYS A 139 13.18 -1.60 -1.18
C LYS A 139 11.90 -2.35 -0.84
N PHE A 140 11.90 -3.66 -1.09
CA PHE A 140 10.81 -4.54 -0.72
C PHE A 140 11.21 -5.43 0.46
N LYS A 141 10.31 -5.59 1.44
CA LYS A 141 10.49 -6.52 2.55
C LYS A 141 9.20 -7.22 2.96
N ILE A 142 9.34 -8.46 3.40
CA ILE A 142 8.25 -9.20 4.04
C ILE A 142 8.41 -9.09 5.55
N ILE A 143 7.36 -8.64 6.23
CA ILE A 143 7.27 -8.55 7.68
C ILE A 143 6.49 -9.78 8.17
N LYS A 144 7.08 -10.52 9.10
CA LYS A 144 6.42 -11.63 9.80
C LYS A 144 5.62 -11.11 10.98
#